data_AF-A0A0P9G0K5-F1
#
_entry.id   AF-A0A0P9G0K5-F1
#
_cell.length_a   1.000
_cell.length_b   1.000
_cell.length_c   1.000
_cell.angle_alpha   90.00
_cell.angle_beta   90.00
_cell.angle_gamma   90.00
#
_symmetry.space_group_name_H-M   'P 1'
#
loop_
_entity.id
_entity.type
_entity.pdbx_description
1 polymer ?
#
loop_
_entity_poly.entity_id
_entity_poly.type
_entity_poly.pdbx_seq_one_letter_code
_entity_poly.pdbx_strand_id
1 'polypeptide(L)'
;MQQGTLKSSTATIQNGVTRADGQFSVSQYGICFKPFNEKSGLGPYNVERGSIAKVEKCVGKGAGILPITSDAIRITCTNNETYEFIISNPDEWVNLLSN
;
A
#
# COMPACT_ATOMS: atom_id res chain seq x y z
N MET A 1 8.25 -4.53 15.46
CA MET A 1 7.61 -5.59 14.66
C MET A 1 6.43 -6.09 15.48
N GLN A 2 5.19 -5.95 15.00
CA GLN A 2 4.02 -6.49 15.71
C GLN A 2 3.98 -8.02 15.50
N GLN A 3 3.67 -8.78 16.55
CA GLN A 3 3.44 -10.23 16.47
C GLN A 3 2.47 -10.55 15.32
N GLY A 4 2.81 -11.52 14.47
CA GLY A 4 1.92 -11.97 13.38
C GLY A 4 2.06 -11.23 12.04
N THR A 5 3.18 -10.53 11.79
CA THR A 5 3.51 -10.02 10.44
C THR A 5 3.84 -11.21 9.52
N LEU A 6 3.08 -11.36 8.43
CA LEU A 6 3.29 -12.39 7.41
C LEU A 6 4.34 -11.95 6.38
N LYS A 7 4.30 -10.68 5.98
CA LYS A 7 5.21 -10.11 4.99
C LYS A 7 5.37 -8.60 5.23
N SER A 8 6.56 -8.07 4.98
CA SER A 8 6.82 -6.62 5.04
C SER A 8 7.86 -6.20 4.02
N SER A 9 7.73 -5.00 3.47
CA SER A 9 8.72 -4.36 2.59
C SER A 9 8.63 -2.84 2.70
N THR A 10 9.72 -2.16 2.33
CA THR A 10 9.64 -0.73 2.03
C THR A 10 8.68 -0.52 0.85
N ALA A 11 7.89 0.55 0.93
CA ALA A 11 6.99 0.98 -0.11
C ALA A 11 6.85 2.51 -0.08
N THR A 12 6.38 3.08 -1.18
CA THR A 12 6.02 4.50 -1.27
C THR A 12 4.51 4.60 -1.45
N ILE A 13 3.81 5.25 -0.52
CA ILE A 13 2.40 5.61 -0.77
C ILE A 13 2.33 6.80 -1.73
N GLN A 14 1.37 6.78 -2.65
CA GLN A 14 1.10 7.89 -3.56
C GLN A 14 -0.36 8.34 -3.47
N ASN A 15 -0.55 9.66 -3.40
CA ASN A 15 -1.87 10.30 -3.46
C ASN A 15 -1.75 11.63 -4.23
N GLY A 16 -2.21 11.63 -5.49
CA GLY A 16 -1.95 12.74 -6.41
C GLY A 16 -0.46 13.04 -6.50
N VAL A 17 -0.07 14.30 -6.29
CA VAL A 17 1.34 14.72 -6.33
C VAL A 17 2.12 14.40 -5.05
N THR A 18 1.43 13.96 -4.00
CA THR A 18 2.04 13.70 -2.70
C THR A 18 2.51 12.25 -2.58
N ARG A 19 3.66 12.06 -1.94
CA ARG A 19 4.23 10.74 -1.67
C ARG A 19 4.95 10.69 -0.33
N ALA A 20 4.98 9.50 0.26
CA ALA A 20 5.81 9.23 1.43
C ALA A 20 6.37 7.81 1.37
N ASP A 21 7.66 7.69 1.65
CA ASP A 21 8.30 6.39 1.83
C ASP A 21 8.03 5.87 3.24
N GLY A 22 7.86 4.56 3.36
CA GLY A 22 7.56 3.92 4.63
C GLY A 22 7.67 2.42 4.60
N GLN A 23 7.31 1.83 5.73
CA GLN A 23 7.20 0.39 5.90
C GLN A 23 5.77 -0.05 5.59
N PHE A 24 5.60 -0.90 4.59
CA PHE A 24 4.37 -1.65 4.34
C PHE A 24 4.47 -3.03 4.98
N SER A 25 3.42 -3.47 5.65
CA SER A 25 3.36 -4.76 6.33
C SER A 25 1.96 -5.37 6.25
N VAL A 26 1.90 -6.69 6.17
CA VAL A 26 0.67 -7.48 6.12
C VAL A 26 0.68 -8.46 7.27
N SER A 27 -0.46 -8.59 7.93
CA SER A 27 -0.75 -9.62 8.93
C SER A 27 -2.03 -10.38 8.56
N GLN A 28 -2.40 -11.36 9.38
CA GLN A 28 -3.71 -12.01 9.27
C GLN A 28 -4.89 -11.05 9.49
N TYR A 29 -4.67 -9.89 10.15
CA TYR A 29 -5.72 -8.93 10.47
C TYR A 29 -5.90 -7.84 9.41
N GLY A 30 -4.93 -7.67 8.50
CA GLY A 30 -4.97 -6.63 7.49
C GLY A 30 -3.60 -6.09 7.12
N ILE A 31 -3.58 -4.86 6.62
CA ILE A 31 -2.36 -4.16 6.21
C ILE A 31 -2.07 -2.97 7.13
N CYS A 32 -0.79 -2.69 7.31
CA CYS A 32 -0.31 -1.50 8.00
C CYS A 32 0.78 -0.83 7.16
N PHE A 33 0.60 0.46 6.88
CA PHE A 33 1.64 1.31 6.31
C PHE A 33 2.06 2.37 7.33
N LYS A 34 3.36 2.45 7.59
CA LYS A 34 3.95 3.47 8.47
C LYS A 34 4.98 4.31 7.70
N PRO A 35 4.72 5.61 7.46
CA PRO A 35 5.70 6.47 6.81
C PRO A 35 6.95 6.63 7.69
N PHE A 36 8.13 6.74 7.06
CA PHE A 36 9.38 7.02 7.79
C PHE A 36 9.39 8.44 8.35
N ASN A 37 8.70 9.37 7.70
CA ASN A 37 8.44 10.71 8.21
C ASN A 37 6.96 10.90 8.52
N GLU A 38 6.60 10.77 9.79
CA GLU A 38 5.22 10.90 10.30
C GLU A 38 4.66 12.34 10.15
N LYS A 39 5.50 13.34 9.89
CA LYS A 39 5.05 14.74 9.67
C LYS A 39 4.48 14.99 8.27
N SER A 40 4.55 14.01 7.36
CA SER A 40 4.13 14.15 5.96
C SER A 40 2.61 14.08 5.73
N GLY A 41 1.83 13.64 6.72
CA GLY A 41 0.36 13.53 6.61
C GLY A 41 -0.15 12.37 5.75
N LEU A 42 0.73 11.49 5.27
CA LEU A 42 0.39 10.32 4.45
C LEU A 42 0.46 9.02 5.26
N GLY A 43 -0.30 8.99 6.36
CA GLY A 43 -0.40 7.86 7.27
C GLY A 43 0.07 8.19 8.69
N PRO A 44 0.20 7.18 9.57
CA PRO A 44 0.08 5.75 9.26
C PRO A 44 -1.33 5.34 8.82
N TYR A 45 -1.42 4.29 8.02
CA TYR A 45 -2.68 3.68 7.58
C TYR A 45 -2.79 2.26 8.09
N ASN A 46 -3.96 1.91 8.62
CA ASN A 46 -4.33 0.55 8.97
C ASN A 46 -5.61 0.22 8.21
N VAL A 47 -5.56 -0.84 7.40
CA VAL A 47 -6.73 -1.33 6.67
C VAL A 47 -7.00 -2.74 7.15
N GLU A 48 -8.19 -2.94 7.73
CA GLU A 48 -8.63 -4.26 8.18
C GLU A 48 -8.81 -5.19 6.98
N ARG A 49 -8.45 -6.47 7.15
CA ARG A 49 -8.53 -7.46 6.07
C ARG A 49 -9.96 -7.60 5.53
N GLY A 50 -10.96 -7.54 6.41
CA GLY A 50 -12.37 -7.62 6.03
C GLY A 50 -12.90 -6.39 5.28
N SER A 51 -12.18 -5.26 5.31
CA SER A 51 -12.58 -4.06 4.56
C SER A 51 -11.95 -3.98 3.17
N ILE A 52 -10.99 -4.85 2.84
CA ILE A 52 -10.37 -4.90 1.51
C ILE A 52 -11.35 -5.56 0.53
N ALA A 53 -11.85 -4.77 -0.43
CA ALA A 53 -12.74 -5.27 -1.47
C ALA A 53 -11.97 -5.79 -2.70
N LYS A 54 -10.83 -5.17 -3.03
CA LYS A 54 -10.02 -5.52 -4.20
C LYS A 54 -8.56 -5.13 -3.99
N VAL A 55 -7.65 -5.98 -4.45
CA VAL A 55 -6.23 -5.63 -4.62
C VAL A 55 -5.82 -5.95 -6.05
N GLU A 56 -5.16 -5.01 -6.71
CA GLU A 56 -4.72 -5.16 -8.10
C GLU A 56 -3.41 -4.45 -8.37
N LYS A 57 -2.70 -4.85 -9.44
CA LYS A 57 -1.53 -4.11 -9.91
C LYS A 57 -1.96 -2.77 -10.50
N CYS A 58 -1.12 -1.76 -10.33
CA CYS A 58 -1.30 -0.45 -10.94
C CYS A 58 0.07 0.11 -11.37
N VAL A 59 0.15 1.42 -11.61
CA VAL A 59 1.40 2.10 -11.95
C VAL A 59 1.76 3.11 -10.85
N GLY A 60 3.05 3.21 -10.55
CA GLY A 60 3.61 4.34 -9.81
C GLY A 60 3.64 5.59 -10.69
N LYS A 61 3.23 6.75 -10.15
CA LYS A 61 2.98 7.97 -10.93
C LYS A 61 3.82 9.17 -10.48
N GLY A 62 4.73 9.67 -11.31
CA GLY A 62 5.42 10.97 -11.18
C GLY A 62 4.50 12.15 -11.44
N ALA A 63 4.72 13.28 -10.76
CA ALA A 63 3.92 14.49 -10.92
C ALA A 63 2.39 14.26 -10.85
N GLY A 64 1.96 13.25 -10.09
CA GLY A 64 0.56 12.84 -9.94
C GLY A 64 -0.04 11.99 -11.06
N ILE A 65 0.46 12.09 -12.29
CA ILE A 65 -0.17 11.44 -13.46
C ILE A 65 0.78 10.63 -14.34
N LEU A 66 2.09 10.92 -14.35
CA LEU A 66 3.04 10.35 -15.29
C LEU A 66 3.48 8.95 -14.84
N PRO A 67 3.17 7.85 -15.55
CA PRO A 67 3.63 6.53 -15.15
C PRO A 67 5.17 6.46 -15.14
N ILE A 68 5.75 6.03 -14.02
CA ILE A 68 7.21 5.90 -13.84
C ILE A 68 7.66 4.47 -13.51
N THR A 69 6.74 3.60 -13.05
CA THR A 69 7.01 2.19 -12.78
C THR A 69 5.72 1.37 -12.81
N SER A 70 5.82 0.09 -13.18
CA SER A 70 4.75 -0.91 -13.05
C SER A 70 4.76 -1.64 -11.71
N ASP A 71 5.76 -1.38 -10.86
CA ASP A 71 5.89 -2.01 -9.55
C ASP A 71 5.02 -1.28 -8.52
N ALA A 72 3.71 -1.43 -8.66
CA ALA A 72 2.75 -0.82 -7.76
C ALA A 72 1.48 -1.67 -7.60
N ILE A 73 0.82 -1.51 -6.46
CA ILE A 73 -0.48 -2.09 -6.15
C ILE A 73 -1.48 -1.00 -5.75
N ARG A 74 -2.75 -1.25 -6.04
CA ARG A 74 -3.89 -0.50 -5.51
C ARG A 74 -4.71 -1.42 -4.62
N ILE A 75 -5.02 -0.94 -3.43
CA ILE A 75 -5.97 -1.54 -2.50
C ILE A 75 -7.23 -0.68 -2.54
N THR A 76 -8.37 -1.30 -2.84
CA THR A 76 -9.69 -0.65 -2.80
C THR A 76 -10.49 -1.27 -1.65
N CYS A 77 -10.97 -0.42 -0.76
CA CYS A 77 -11.78 -0.82 0.38
C CYS A 77 -13.28 -0.88 0.02
N THR A 78 -14.09 -1.54 0.85
CA THR A 78 -15.54 -1.67 0.67
C THR A 78 -16.28 -0.32 0.73
N ASN A 79 -15.69 0.69 1.35
CA ASN A 79 -16.16 2.09 1.37
C ASN A 79 -15.66 2.92 0.17
N ASN A 80 -15.05 2.29 -0.84
CA ASN A 80 -14.41 2.90 -2.01
C ASN A 80 -13.17 3.76 -1.73
N GLU A 81 -12.64 3.77 -0.51
CA GLU A 81 -11.32 4.34 -0.26
C GLU A 81 -10.25 3.55 -1.01
N THR A 82 -9.26 4.25 -1.56
CA THR A 82 -8.18 3.63 -2.32
C THR A 82 -6.82 4.05 -1.80
N TYR A 83 -5.91 3.09 -1.75
CA TYR A 83 -4.52 3.30 -1.38
C TYR A 83 -3.64 2.73 -2.49
N GLU A 84 -2.75 3.55 -3.03
CA GLU A 84 -1.79 3.13 -4.04
C GLU A 84 -0.38 3.13 -3.45
N PHE A 85 0.31 2.01 -3.59
CA PHE A 85 1.67 1.81 -3.10
C PHE A 85 2.58 1.38 -4.23
N ILE A 86 3.69 2.10 -4.42
CA ILE A 86 4.83 1.61 -5.21
C ILE A 86 5.57 0.61 -4.33
N ILE A 87 5.69 -0.63 -4.78
CA ILE A 87 6.24 -1.75 -4.00
C ILE A 87 6.82 -2.82 -4.90
N SER A 88 7.97 -3.37 -4.52
CA SER A 88 8.63 -4.44 -5.26
C SER A 88 7.81 -5.74 -5.25
N ASN A 89 7.89 -6.49 -6.35
CA ASN A 89 7.19 -7.76 -6.58
C ASN A 89 5.67 -7.66 -6.35
N PRO A 90 4.96 -6.76 -7.06
CA PRO A 90 3.55 -6.48 -6.80
C PRO A 90 2.64 -7.72 -6.89
N ASP A 91 2.95 -8.68 -7.77
CA ASP A 91 2.20 -9.93 -7.91
C ASP A 91 2.14 -10.74 -6.62
N GLU A 92 3.23 -10.77 -5.83
CA GLU A 92 3.24 -11.49 -4.56
C GLU A 92 2.31 -10.84 -3.53
N TRP A 93 2.18 -9.51 -3.55
CA TRP A 93 1.29 -8.78 -2.64
C TRP A 93 -0.17 -8.94 -3.03
N VAL A 94 -0.47 -8.88 -4.33
CA VAL A 94 -1.82 -9.15 -4.86
C VAL A 94 -2.25 -10.57 -4.44
N ASN A 95 -1.40 -11.57 -4.65
CA ASN A 95 -1.69 -12.95 -4.25
C ASN A 95 -1.90 -13.09 -2.73
N LEU A 96 -1.08 -12.43 -1.91
CA LEU A 96 -1.20 -12.50 -0.44
C LEU A 96 -2.47 -11.83 0.11
N LEU A 97 -2.97 -10.79 -0.56
CA LEU A 97 -4.10 -9.97 -0.09
C LEU A 97 -5.43 -10.34 -0.74
N SER A 98 -5.42 -11.08 -1.85
CA SER A 98 -6.63 -11.54 -2.54
C SER A 98 -7.15 -12.88 -2.03
N ASN A 99 -6.37 -13.59 -1.20
CA ASN A 99 -6.76 -14.78 -0.45
C ASN A 99 -7.19 -14.39 0.96
#